data_AF-A0A1H7K1N1-F1
#
_entry.id   AF-A0A1H7K1N1-F1
#
_cell.length_a   1.000
_cell.length_b   1.000
_cell.length_c   1.000
_cell.angle_alpha   90.00
_cell.angle_beta   90.00
_cell.angle_gamma   90.00
#
_symmetry.space_group_name_H-M   'P 1'
#
loop_
_entity.id
_entity.type
_entity.pdbx_description
1 polymer ?
#
loop_
_entity_poly.entity_id
_entity_poly.type
_entity_poly.pdbx_seq_one_letter_code
_entity_poly.pdbx_strand_id
1 'polypeptide(L)'
;MGADFPMQGQELLTLASKQQAGIIYRTSLPLTAGKYSLRISLTHPINAHQQALFFDIVETAHVFEVLPNATAKFRTRVYLPHTLNIKVS
;
A
#
# COMPACT_ATOMS: atom_id res chain seq x y z
N MET A 1 -5.48 6.94 -11.60
CA MET A 1 -5.64 5.47 -11.73
C MET A 1 -5.18 4.84 -10.43
N GLY A 2 -6.04 4.90 -9.41
CA GLY A 2 -5.80 4.19 -8.15
C GLY A 2 -5.99 2.70 -8.42
N ALA A 3 -5.10 1.86 -7.94
CA ALA A 3 -5.31 0.43 -7.97
C ALA A 3 -6.50 0.12 -7.05
N ASP A 4 -7.64 -0.24 -7.63
CA ASP A 4 -8.73 -0.89 -6.90
C ASP A 4 -8.20 -2.26 -6.47
N PHE A 5 -7.62 -2.31 -5.28
CA PHE A 5 -7.25 -3.56 -4.66
C PHE A 5 -8.54 -4.25 -4.19
N PRO A 6 -8.80 -5.49 -4.61
CA PRO A 6 -9.86 -6.27 -4.01
C PRO A 6 -9.49 -6.50 -2.53
N MET A 7 -10.16 -5.78 -1.63
CA MET A 7 -10.00 -5.93 -0.17
C MET A 7 -10.60 -7.26 0.35
N GLN A 8 -11.30 -7.99 -0.51
CA GLN A 8 -12.04 -9.19 -0.16
C GLN A 8 -11.09 -10.35 0.21
N GLY A 9 -11.28 -10.92 1.40
CA GLY A 9 -10.52 -12.08 1.87
C GLY A 9 -9.14 -11.77 2.46
N GLN A 10 -8.78 -10.49 2.62
CA GLN A 10 -7.56 -10.11 3.34
C GLN A 10 -7.81 -10.09 4.85
N GLU A 11 -6.83 -10.54 5.62
CA GLU A 11 -6.90 -10.53 7.08
C GLU A 11 -6.95 -9.09 7.61
N LEU A 12 -7.89 -8.82 8.53
CA LEU A 12 -8.09 -7.49 9.09
C LEU A 12 -7.30 -7.33 10.39
N LEU A 13 -6.56 -6.23 10.48
CA LEU A 13 -5.96 -5.81 11.74
C LEU A 13 -7.06 -5.35 12.69
N THR A 14 -7.23 -6.07 13.79
CA THR A 14 -8.14 -5.67 14.88
C THR A 14 -7.33 -5.06 16.02
N LEU A 15 -7.69 -3.85 16.43
CA LEU A 15 -7.09 -3.14 17.56
C LEU A 15 -8.15 -2.84 18.61
N ALA A 16 -7.84 -3.05 19.89
CA ALA A 16 -8.64 -2.56 20.99
C ALA A 16 -8.47 -1.04 21.16
N SER A 17 -9.40 -0.43 21.89
CA SER A 17 -9.34 1.01 22.17
C SER A 17 -8.00 1.39 22.81
N LYS A 18 -7.38 2.46 22.29
CA LYS A 18 -6.07 3.00 22.69
C LYS A 18 -4.84 2.15 22.36
N GLN A 19 -4.99 1.00 21.70
CA GLN A 19 -3.84 0.25 21.18
C GLN A 19 -3.23 0.94 19.96
N GLN A 20 -1.92 0.74 19.78
CA GLN A 20 -1.18 1.24 18.63
C GLN A 20 -0.61 0.08 17.82
N ALA A 21 -0.50 0.27 16.50
CA ALA A 21 0.12 -0.70 15.62
C ALA A 21 1.17 -0.03 14.73
N GLY A 22 2.35 -0.62 14.68
CA GLY A 22 3.36 -0.35 13.67
C GLY A 22 3.17 -1.29 12.49
N ILE A 23 3.03 -0.72 11.28
CA ILE A 23 2.85 -1.48 10.04
C ILE A 23 4.13 -1.34 9.20
N ILE A 24 4.74 -2.47 8.85
CA ILE A 24 5.89 -2.53 7.93
C ILE A 24 5.45 -3.26 6.66
N TYR A 25 5.36 -2.50 5.57
CA TYR A 25 5.05 -3.03 4.25
C TYR A 25 6.31 -3.11 3.40
N ARG A 26 6.64 -4.29 2.89
CA ARG A 26 7.78 -4.52 1.98
C ARG A 26 7.27 -5.00 0.64
N THR A 27 7.64 -4.26 -0.40
CA THR A 27 7.23 -4.51 -1.78
C THR A 27 8.40 -4.33 -2.73
N SER A 28 8.42 -5.12 -3.80
CA SER A 28 9.21 -4.81 -4.99
C SER A 28 8.31 -4.04 -5.95
N LEU A 29 8.68 -2.80 -6.26
CA LEU A 29 7.92 -1.93 -7.17
C LEU A 29 8.58 -1.94 -8.56
N PRO A 30 8.09 -2.71 -9.53
CA PRO A 30 8.62 -2.70 -10.89
C PRO A 30 8.09 -1.48 -11.64
N LEU A 31 8.60 -0.32 -11.24
CA LEU A 31 8.26 0.98 -11.81
C LEU A 31 9.24 1.32 -12.94
N THR A 32 8.74 2.06 -13.91
CA THR A 32 9.57 2.70 -14.93
C THR A 32 10.32 3.89 -14.33
N ALA A 33 11.33 4.39 -15.03
CA ALA A 33 11.98 5.63 -14.61
C ALA A 33 10.97 6.78 -14.54
N GLY A 34 11.09 7.63 -13.52
CA GLY A 34 10.20 8.75 -13.30
C GLY A 34 9.99 9.10 -11.83
N LYS A 35 9.21 10.16 -11.61
CA LYS A 35 8.86 10.66 -10.27
C LYS A 35 7.55 10.05 -9.80
N TYR A 36 7.53 9.60 -8.56
CA TYR A 36 6.41 8.93 -7.92
C TYR A 36 6.17 9.49 -6.52
N SER A 37 4.95 9.35 -6.04
CA SER A 37 4.60 9.57 -4.64
C SER A 37 3.90 8.34 -4.06
N LEU A 38 4.08 8.13 -2.76
CA LEU A 38 3.31 7.16 -1.99
C LEU A 38 2.13 7.87 -1.32
N ARG A 39 0.95 7.28 -1.50
CA ARG A 39 -0.28 7.65 -0.80
C ARG A 39 -0.63 6.54 0.18
N ILE A 40 -0.97 6.92 1.41
CA ILE A 40 -1.39 5.97 2.46
C ILE A 40 -2.80 6.35 2.89
N SER A 41 -3.71 5.37 2.92
CA SER A 41 -5.08 5.54 3.38
C SER A 41 -5.39 4.56 4.50
N LEU A 42 -5.92 5.06 5.60
CA LEU A 42 -6.46 4.25 6.68
C LEU A 42 -7.96 4.11 6.49
N THR A 43 -8.43 2.87 6.37
CA THR A 43 -9.84 2.56 6.16
C THR A 43 -10.32 1.48 7.12
N HIS A 44 -11.60 1.55 7.47
CA HIS A 44 -12.28 0.51 8.22
C HIS A 44 -13.35 -0.14 7.34
N PRO A 45 -13.24 -1.43 7.03
CA PRO A 45 -14.21 -2.11 6.18
C PRO A 45 -15.58 -2.21 6.88
N ILE A 46 -16.64 -1.96 6.13
CA ILE A 46 -18.04 -2.25 6.50
C ILE A 46 -18.55 -3.35 5.57
N ASN A 47 -19.32 -4.31 6.12
CA ASN A 47 -20.03 -5.35 5.36
C ASN A 47 -19.13 -6.16 4.42
N ALA A 48 -18.42 -7.16 4.96
CA ALA A 48 -17.65 -8.15 4.18
C ALA A 48 -16.74 -7.53 3.09
N HIS A 49 -16.11 -6.38 3.39
CA HIS A 49 -15.21 -5.64 2.50
C HIS A 49 -15.88 -5.01 1.26
N GLN A 50 -17.21 -4.93 1.19
CA GLN A 50 -17.91 -4.29 0.06
C GLN A 50 -17.87 -2.76 0.14
N GLN A 51 -17.74 -2.22 1.35
CA GLN A 51 -17.64 -0.79 1.62
C GLN A 51 -16.54 -0.55 2.65
N ALA A 52 -15.97 0.66 2.69
CA ALA A 52 -15.01 1.04 3.71
C ALA A 52 -15.25 2.49 4.16
N LEU A 53 -15.26 2.71 5.47
CA LEU A 53 -15.14 4.05 6.04
C LEU A 53 -13.71 4.51 5.89
N PHE A 54 -13.55 5.71 5.35
CA PHE A 54 -12.26 6.38 5.33
C PHE A 54 -12.04 7.07 6.68
N PHE A 55 -10.97 6.70 7.37
CA PHE A 55 -10.59 7.34 8.63
C PHE A 55 -9.61 8.47 8.40
N ASP A 56 -8.58 8.22 7.59
CA ASP A 56 -7.55 9.22 7.32
C ASP A 56 -6.81 8.93 6.00
N ILE A 57 -6.17 9.96 5.45
CA ILE A 57 -5.36 9.87 4.24
C ILE A 57 -4.16 10.81 4.31
N VAL A 58 -3.00 10.27 3.95
CA VAL A 58 -1.79 11.06 3.67
C VAL A 58 -1.54 10.99 2.17
N GLU A 59 -1.92 12.05 1.46
CA GLU A 59 -1.87 12.11 -0.02
C GLU A 59 -0.45 12.00 -0.58
N THR A 60 0.54 12.56 0.11
CA THR A 60 1.97 12.49 -0.27
C THR A 60 2.79 12.14 0.97
N ALA A 61 2.77 10.86 1.33
CA ALA A 61 3.55 10.35 2.47
C ALA A 61 5.05 10.34 2.19
N HIS A 62 5.43 10.10 0.93
CA HIS A 62 6.82 10.13 0.48
C HIS A 62 6.90 10.38 -1.02
N VAL A 63 7.87 11.17 -1.47
CA VAL A 63 8.17 11.38 -2.89
C VAL A 63 9.51 10.73 -3.20
N PHE A 64 9.57 9.98 -4.30
CA PHE A 64 10.80 9.31 -4.73
C PHE A 64 10.92 9.32 -6.26
N GLU A 65 12.15 9.18 -6.74
CA GLU A 65 12.47 9.10 -8.16
C GLU A 65 13.09 7.74 -8.49
N VAL A 66 12.52 7.07 -9.48
CA VAL A 66 13.08 5.85 -10.04
C VAL A 66 14.02 6.25 -11.16
N LEU A 67 15.30 5.94 -10.97
CA LEU A 67 16.32 6.23 -11.97
C LEU A 67 16.23 5.24 -13.14
N PRO A 68 16.57 5.67 -14.37
CA PRO A 68 16.64 4.76 -15.51
C PRO A 68 17.71 3.70 -15.29
N ASN A 69 17.33 2.43 -15.48
CA ASN A 69 18.27 1.32 -15.49
C ASN A 69 18.96 1.26 -16.85
N ALA A 70 20.29 1.40 -16.86
CA ALA A 70 21.11 1.43 -18.07
C ALA A 70 21.11 0.09 -18.85
N THR A 71 20.77 -1.01 -18.17
CA THR A 71 20.88 -2.39 -18.66
C THR A 71 19.55 -3.03 -19.00
N ALA A 72 18.44 -2.56 -18.43
CA ALA A 72 17.12 -3.14 -18.66
C ALA A 72 16.02 -2.07 -18.65
N LYS A 73 15.23 -1.99 -19.73
CA LYS A 73 14.01 -1.17 -19.77
C LYS A 73 12.81 -2.04 -19.44
N PHE A 74 12.22 -1.84 -18.26
CA PHE A 74 10.91 -2.39 -17.95
C PHE A 74 9.87 -1.70 -18.83
N ARG A 75 9.27 -2.43 -19.77
CA ARG A 75 8.25 -1.91 -20.70
C ARG A 75 6.82 -2.21 -20.25
N THR A 76 6.64 -3.01 -19.20
CA THR A 76 5.34 -3.41 -18.68
C THR A 76 5.35 -3.40 -17.15
N ARG A 77 4.18 -3.21 -16.54
CA ARG A 77 3.98 -3.32 -15.09
C ARG A 77 3.77 -4.79 -14.77
N VAL A 78 4.64 -5.37 -13.97
CA VAL A 78 4.51 -6.74 -13.47
C VAL A 78 4.02 -6.69 -12.03
N TYR A 79 3.12 -7.58 -11.62
CA TYR A 79 2.74 -7.70 -10.21
C TYR A 79 3.75 -8.63 -9.51
N LEU A 80 4.37 -8.16 -8.43
CA LEU A 80 5.32 -8.94 -7.63
C LEU A 80 4.71 -9.24 -6.26
N PRO A 81 5.06 -10.37 -5.63
CA PRO A 81 4.55 -10.70 -4.30
C PRO A 81 5.04 -9.68 -3.26
N HIS A 82 4.12 -9.22 -2.42
CA HIS A 82 4.38 -8.27 -1.34
C HIS A 82 4.38 -8.99 0.01
N THR A 83 5.11 -8.45 0.98
CA THR A 83 5.09 -8.97 2.36
C THR A 83 4.67 -7.87 3.33
N LEU A 84 3.75 -8.20 4.24
CA LEU A 84 3.22 -7.30 5.26
C LEU A 84 3.59 -7.87 6.63
N ASN A 85 4.14 -7.03 7.50
CA ASN A 85 4.42 -7.38 8.88
C ASN A 85 3.79 -6.32 9.80
N ILE A 86 3.01 -6.77 10.78
CA ILE A 86 2.27 -5.91 11.70
C ILE A 86 2.75 -6.19 13.13
N LYS A 87 3.09 -5.13 13.86
CA LYS A 87 3.45 -5.20 15.28
C LYS A 87 2.49 -4.34 16.09
N VAL A 88 1.75 -4.96 17.01
CA VAL A 88 0.85 -4.27 17.93
C VAL A 88 1.55 -4.03 19.27
N SER A 89 1.33 -2.86 19.86
CA SER A 89 1.88 -2.43 21.16
C SER A 89 0.79 -1.88 22.07
#